data_AF-F6BK03-F1
#
_entry.id   AF-F6BK03-F1
#
_cell.length_a   1.000
_cell.length_b   1.000
_cell.length_c   1.000
_cell.angle_alpha   90.00
_cell.angle_beta   90.00
_cell.angle_gamma   90.00
#
_symmetry.space_group_name_H-M   'P 1'
#
loop_
_entity.id
_entity.type
_entity.pdbx_description
1 polymer ?
#
loop_
_entity_poly.entity_id
_entity_poly.type
_entity_poly.pdbx_seq_one_letter_code
_entity_poly.pdbx_strand_id
1 'polypeptide(L)'
;MVNGTSPKKFDAKFITRTAILLALTIIAQFIKMPQLVTGSIVNAMLIVSAYFVGVWSGITIGLLTPIIAFLVGLMGFPMLIPFIMVGNALYVMFFSAIKNNIIGMITGSVVKFLWLAASVKYILVMFGVKVPQKIAAAFTFPQLATAIIGGILSIFLIFILTGYFNKSKE
;
A
#
# COMPACT_ATOMS: atom_id res chain seq x y z
N MET A 1 20.70 -8.01 -13.38
CA MET A 1 19.51 -8.71 -13.92
C MET A 1 18.26 -8.00 -13.40
N VAL A 2 17.70 -7.05 -14.16
CA VAL A 2 16.31 -6.61 -13.98
C VAL A 2 15.51 -7.70 -14.66
N ASN A 3 14.85 -8.56 -13.86
CA ASN A 3 14.27 -9.80 -14.35
C ASN A 3 13.41 -9.55 -15.59
N GLY A 4 13.66 -10.35 -16.63
CA GLY A 4 12.85 -10.44 -17.83
C GLY A 4 11.46 -10.97 -17.50
N THR A 5 10.62 -10.14 -16.90
CA THR A 5 9.20 -10.43 -16.75
C THR A 5 8.53 -10.13 -18.08
N SER A 6 8.41 -11.18 -18.88
CA SER A 6 7.32 -11.33 -19.85
C SER A 6 6.04 -10.75 -19.24
N PRO A 7 5.22 -9.97 -19.98
CA PRO A 7 4.03 -9.33 -19.42
C PRO A 7 3.20 -10.42 -18.72
N LYS A 8 3.12 -10.35 -17.37
CA LYS A 8 2.43 -11.36 -16.58
C LYS A 8 0.98 -11.37 -17.04
N LYS A 9 0.58 -12.46 -17.71
CA LYS A 9 -0.80 -12.69 -18.14
C LYS A 9 -1.69 -12.68 -16.90
N PHE A 10 -2.85 -12.03 -16.98
CA PHE A 10 -3.90 -12.12 -15.97
C PHE A 10 -4.46 -13.54 -15.97
N ASP A 11 -3.74 -14.46 -15.35
CA ASP A 11 -4.06 -15.88 -15.26
C ASP A 11 -4.65 -16.23 -13.88
N ALA A 12 -5.14 -17.47 -13.74
CA ALA A 12 -5.71 -17.94 -12.49
C ALA A 12 -4.69 -17.81 -11.32
N LYS A 13 -3.39 -18.03 -11.57
CA LYS A 13 -2.35 -17.90 -10.54
C LYS A 13 -2.20 -16.46 -10.05
N PHE A 14 -2.27 -15.48 -10.94
CA PHE A 14 -2.26 -14.06 -10.58
C PHE A 14 -3.44 -13.71 -9.67
N ILE A 15 -4.66 -14.13 -10.05
CA ILE A 15 -5.88 -13.86 -9.28
C ILE A 15 -5.78 -14.51 -7.90
N THR A 16 -5.46 -15.80 -7.83
CA THR A 16 -5.36 -16.53 -6.55
C THR A 16 -4.32 -15.91 -5.62
N ARG A 17 -3.12 -15.59 -6.13
CA ARG A 17 -2.07 -14.97 -5.30
C ARG A 17 -2.46 -13.59 -4.80
N THR A 18 -3.07 -12.77 -5.67
CA THR A 18 -3.56 -11.44 -5.28
C THR A 18 -4.67 -11.56 -4.24
N ALA A 19 -5.61 -12.50 -4.39
CA ALA A 19 -6.69 -12.74 -3.45
C ALA A 19 -6.17 -13.18 -2.07
N ILE A 20 -5.17 -14.08 -2.02
CA ILE A 20 -4.54 -14.51 -0.76
C ILE A 20 -3.86 -13.33 -0.07
N LEU A 21 -3.06 -12.54 -0.80
CA LEU A 21 -2.39 -11.36 -0.23
C LEU A 21 -3.38 -10.29 0.24
N LEU A 22 -4.48 -10.09 -0.51
CA LEU A 22 -5.57 -9.23 -0.10
C LEU A 22 -6.21 -9.73 1.20
N ALA A 23 -6.53 -11.03 1.28
CA ALA A 23 -7.10 -11.64 2.48
C ALA A 23 -6.20 -11.46 3.71
N LEU A 24 -4.89 -11.69 3.57
CA LEU A 24 -3.91 -11.44 4.63
C LEU A 24 -3.87 -9.97 5.05
N THR A 25 -3.96 -9.05 4.07
CA THR A 25 -4.01 -7.61 4.34
C THR A 25 -5.26 -7.25 5.15
N ILE A 26 -6.41 -7.80 4.79
CA ILE A 26 -7.68 -7.59 5.49
C ILE A 26 -7.60 -8.15 6.91
N ILE A 27 -7.10 -9.38 7.09
CA ILE A 27 -6.90 -9.98 8.43
C ILE A 27 -6.06 -9.04 9.30
N ALA A 28 -4.97 -8.49 8.77
CA ALA A 28 -4.14 -7.53 9.52
C ALA A 28 -4.90 -6.24 9.89
N GLN A 29 -5.82 -5.77 9.05
CA GLN A 29 -6.69 -4.63 9.37
C GLN A 29 -7.66 -4.95 10.52
N PHE A 30 -8.12 -6.20 10.64
CA PHE A 30 -9.05 -6.63 11.69
C PHE A 30 -8.46 -6.73 13.09
N ILE A 31 -7.13 -6.75 13.23
CA ILE A 31 -6.45 -6.81 14.55
C ILE A 31 -6.67 -5.51 15.36
N LYS A 32 -7.28 -4.46 14.77
CA LYS A 32 -7.65 -3.18 15.43
C LYS A 32 -6.49 -2.56 16.22
N MET A 33 -5.27 -2.66 15.66
CA MET A 33 -4.07 -2.05 16.24
C MET A 33 -4.06 -0.53 16.01
N PRO A 34 -3.18 0.23 16.70
CA PRO A 34 -2.98 1.64 16.40
C PRO A 34 -2.70 1.87 14.91
N GLN A 35 -3.18 3.00 14.38
CA GLN A 35 -3.04 3.35 12.95
C GLN A 35 -1.60 3.24 12.44
N LEU A 36 -0.61 3.55 13.28
CA LEU A 36 0.80 3.42 12.94
C LEU A 36 1.17 1.96 12.60
N VAL A 37 0.62 0.99 13.30
CA VAL A 37 0.90 -0.43 13.09
C VAL A 37 0.08 -0.96 11.92
N THR A 38 -1.25 -0.81 11.96
CA THR A 38 -2.13 -1.30 10.88
C THR A 38 -1.79 -0.67 9.54
N GLY A 39 -1.55 0.65 9.51
CA GLY A 39 -1.13 1.36 8.31
C GLY A 39 0.21 0.87 7.78
N SER A 40 1.18 0.56 8.65
CA SER A 40 2.47 0.02 8.23
C SER A 40 2.33 -1.36 7.59
N ILE A 41 1.52 -2.24 8.19
CA ILE A 41 1.29 -3.59 7.64
C ILE A 41 0.61 -3.51 6.27
N VAL A 42 -0.44 -2.69 6.14
CA VAL A 42 -1.11 -2.50 4.84
C VAL A 42 -0.13 -2.01 3.78
N ASN A 43 0.68 -0.97 4.09
CA ASN A 43 1.71 -0.47 3.18
C ASN A 43 2.73 -1.55 2.81
N ALA A 44 3.16 -2.38 3.76
CA ALA A 44 4.06 -3.48 3.49
C ALA A 44 3.45 -4.48 2.49
N MET A 45 2.17 -4.83 2.67
CA MET A 45 1.47 -5.75 1.78
C MET A 45 1.30 -5.22 0.36
N LEU A 46 1.14 -3.90 0.17
CA LEU A 46 1.13 -3.27 -1.16
C LEU A 46 2.45 -3.50 -1.91
N ILE A 47 3.58 -3.32 -1.22
CA ILE A 47 4.90 -3.48 -1.82
C ILE A 47 5.24 -4.96 -2.04
N VAL A 48 4.95 -5.82 -1.06
CA VAL A 48 5.15 -7.28 -1.17
C VAL A 48 4.36 -7.86 -2.35
N SER A 49 3.09 -7.47 -2.50
CA SER A 49 2.27 -7.92 -3.63
C SER A 49 2.77 -7.39 -4.97
N ALA A 50 3.16 -6.12 -5.05
CA ALA A 50 3.78 -5.55 -6.23
C ALA A 50 5.05 -6.31 -6.64
N TYR A 51 5.91 -6.64 -5.68
CA TYR A 51 7.18 -7.32 -5.92
C TYR A 51 7.01 -8.79 -6.35
N PHE A 52 6.26 -9.60 -5.60
CA PHE A 52 6.16 -11.04 -5.87
C PHE A 52 5.15 -11.37 -6.97
N VAL A 53 4.01 -10.68 -7.00
CA VAL A 53 2.90 -10.99 -7.91
C VAL A 53 2.89 -10.04 -9.11
N GLY A 54 3.19 -8.77 -8.91
CA GLY A 54 3.33 -7.76 -9.97
C GLY A 54 2.61 -6.47 -9.64
N VAL A 55 2.95 -5.37 -10.33
CA VAL A 55 2.45 -4.01 -10.03
C VAL A 55 0.92 -3.95 -9.93
N TRP A 56 0.21 -4.63 -10.83
CA TRP A 56 -1.26 -4.67 -10.84
C TRP A 56 -1.86 -5.37 -9.62
N SER A 57 -1.14 -6.32 -9.02
CA SER A 57 -1.56 -6.95 -7.76
C SER A 57 -1.54 -5.93 -6.62
N GLY A 58 -0.44 -5.19 -6.48
CA GLY A 58 -0.31 -4.15 -5.47
C GLY A 58 -1.31 -3.01 -5.67
N ILE A 59 -1.54 -2.58 -6.92
CA ILE A 59 -2.57 -1.58 -7.24
C ILE A 59 -3.95 -2.12 -6.84
N THR A 60 -4.31 -3.34 -7.25
CA THR A 60 -5.62 -3.95 -6.92
C THR A 60 -5.86 -3.97 -5.41
N ILE A 61 -4.87 -4.41 -4.62
CA ILE A 61 -4.96 -4.40 -3.15
C ILE A 61 -5.07 -2.95 -2.63
N GLY A 62 -4.30 -2.02 -3.19
CA GLY A 62 -4.34 -0.60 -2.84
C GLY A 62 -5.70 0.06 -3.07
N LEU A 63 -6.42 -0.39 -4.10
CA LEU A 63 -7.77 0.09 -4.43
C LEU A 63 -8.83 -0.54 -3.52
N LEU A 64 -8.73 -1.85 -3.23
CA LEU A 64 -9.75 -2.57 -2.47
C LEU A 64 -9.65 -2.38 -0.95
N THR A 65 -8.44 -2.23 -0.41
CA THR A 65 -8.21 -2.11 1.04
C THR A 65 -8.98 -0.96 1.72
N PRO A 66 -9.07 0.28 1.20
CA PRO A 66 -9.86 1.33 1.84
C PRO A 66 -11.37 1.09 1.73
N ILE A 67 -11.84 0.46 0.63
CA ILE A 67 -13.26 0.12 0.45
C ILE A 67 -13.66 -0.92 1.51
N ILE A 68 -12.87 -1.99 1.64
CA ILE A 68 -13.14 -3.06 2.60
C ILE A 68 -13.04 -2.52 4.03
N ALA A 69 -12.01 -1.71 4.35
CA ALA A 69 -11.89 -1.07 5.66
C ALA A 69 -13.12 -0.23 6.04
N PHE A 70 -13.74 0.45 5.07
CA PHE A 70 -15.00 1.15 5.30
C PHE A 70 -16.17 0.19 5.54
N LEU A 71 -16.34 -0.83 4.70
CA LEU A 71 -17.42 -1.82 4.82
C LEU A 71 -17.38 -2.58 6.15
N VAL A 72 -16.19 -2.84 6.68
CA VAL A 72 -16.01 -3.55 7.96
C VAL A 72 -16.01 -2.61 9.18
N GLY A 73 -16.28 -1.31 8.97
CA GLY A 73 -16.42 -0.33 10.05
C GLY A 73 -15.10 0.16 10.67
N LEU A 74 -13.95 -0.02 10.01
CA LEU A 74 -12.63 0.43 10.47
C LEU A 74 -12.32 1.88 10.06
N MET A 75 -13.02 2.42 9.05
CA MET A 75 -12.82 3.78 8.54
C MET A 75 -14.10 4.60 8.67
N GLY A 76 -14.03 5.73 9.38
CA GLY A 76 -15.18 6.59 9.66
C GLY A 76 -15.44 7.72 8.67
N PHE A 77 -14.65 7.84 7.58
CA PHE A 77 -14.76 8.98 6.65
C PHE A 77 -14.69 8.55 5.18
N PRO A 78 -15.84 8.17 4.58
CA PRO A 78 -15.87 7.57 3.25
C PRO A 78 -15.40 8.50 2.13
N MET A 79 -15.55 9.82 2.29
CA MET A 79 -15.04 10.81 1.32
C MET A 79 -13.52 10.73 1.10
N LEU A 80 -12.76 10.15 2.04
CA LEU A 80 -11.32 9.95 1.88
C LEU A 80 -10.93 8.72 1.06
N ILE A 81 -11.83 7.74 0.91
CA ILE A 81 -11.58 6.48 0.19
C ILE A 81 -10.92 6.72 -1.18
N PRO A 82 -11.49 7.53 -2.09
CA PRO A 82 -10.90 7.72 -3.42
C PRO A 82 -9.48 8.31 -3.37
N PHE A 83 -9.19 9.20 -2.41
CA PHE A 83 -7.86 9.77 -2.24
C PHE A 83 -6.86 8.75 -1.72
N ILE A 84 -7.28 7.87 -0.80
CA ILE A 84 -6.46 6.77 -0.28
C ILE A 84 -6.15 5.76 -1.37
N MET A 85 -7.14 5.41 -2.19
CA MET A 85 -6.98 4.52 -3.34
C MET A 85 -5.90 5.07 -4.29
N VAL A 86 -5.99 6.35 -4.66
CA VAL A 86 -4.99 7.01 -5.51
C VAL A 86 -3.61 7.03 -4.83
N GLY A 87 -3.55 7.39 -3.55
CA GLY A 87 -2.28 7.41 -2.79
C GLY A 87 -1.60 6.03 -2.72
N ASN A 88 -2.38 4.97 -2.53
CA ASN A 88 -1.87 3.59 -2.54
C ASN A 88 -1.37 3.18 -3.94
N ALA A 89 -2.12 3.51 -4.99
CA ALA A 89 -1.72 3.24 -6.36
C ALA A 89 -0.42 3.98 -6.72
N LEU A 90 -0.31 5.27 -6.36
CA LEU A 90 0.91 6.06 -6.53
C LEU A 90 2.09 5.40 -5.82
N TYR A 91 1.93 4.98 -4.57
CA TYR A 91 3.00 4.32 -3.83
C TYR A 91 3.53 3.09 -4.59
N VAL A 92 2.64 2.22 -5.03
CA VAL A 92 2.98 0.99 -5.77
C VAL A 92 3.62 1.30 -7.13
N MET A 93 3.10 2.29 -7.86
CA MET A 93 3.62 2.70 -9.16
C MET A 93 5.04 3.25 -9.05
N PHE A 94 5.30 4.18 -8.13
CA PHE A 94 6.64 4.74 -7.94
C PHE A 94 7.64 3.71 -7.43
N PHE A 95 7.22 2.82 -6.52
CA PHE A 95 8.05 1.69 -6.11
C PHE A 95 8.45 0.80 -7.30
N SER A 96 7.51 0.48 -8.18
CA SER A 96 7.73 -0.46 -9.28
C SER A 96 8.44 0.17 -10.48
N ALA A 97 8.32 1.49 -10.67
CA ALA A 97 8.94 2.23 -11.77
C ALA A 97 10.45 2.46 -11.56
N ILE A 98 10.89 2.53 -10.30
CA ILE A 98 12.29 2.81 -9.95
C ILE A 98 13.04 1.50 -9.73
N LYS A 99 14.15 1.30 -10.47
CA LYS A 99 14.95 0.05 -10.42
C LYS A 99 15.48 -0.30 -9.02
N ASN A 100 15.80 0.71 -8.21
CA ASN A 100 16.29 0.50 -6.85
C ASN A 100 15.10 0.47 -5.89
N ASN A 101 14.84 -0.69 -5.29
CA ASN A 101 13.71 -0.91 -4.38
C ASN A 101 13.65 0.08 -3.21
N ILE A 102 14.80 0.49 -2.65
CA ILE A 102 14.87 1.45 -1.54
C ILE A 102 14.48 2.83 -2.04
N ILE A 103 15.06 3.29 -3.15
CA ILE A 103 14.74 4.61 -3.73
C ILE A 103 13.28 4.67 -4.17
N GLY A 104 12.78 3.59 -4.80
CA GLY A 104 11.38 3.45 -5.18
C GLY A 104 10.44 3.53 -3.99
N MET A 105 10.77 2.83 -2.90
CA MET A 105 10.00 2.87 -1.65
C MET A 105 10.00 4.27 -1.02
N ILE A 106 11.15 4.94 -0.91
CA ILE A 106 11.24 6.29 -0.35
C ILE A 106 10.41 7.25 -1.21
N THR A 107 10.64 7.25 -2.52
CA THR A 107 9.99 8.16 -3.47
C THR A 107 8.47 7.96 -3.44
N GLY A 108 8.01 6.72 -3.53
CA GLY A 108 6.57 6.43 -3.49
C GLY A 108 5.93 6.77 -2.14
N SER A 109 6.64 6.60 -1.02
CA SER A 109 6.15 7.00 0.30
C SER A 109 5.97 8.52 0.41
N VAL A 110 6.94 9.30 -0.10
CA VAL A 110 6.87 10.76 -0.13
C VAL A 110 5.74 11.23 -1.04
N VAL A 111 5.62 10.68 -2.25
CA VAL A 111 4.54 11.05 -3.19
C VAL A 111 3.17 10.74 -2.59
N LYS A 112 2.99 9.54 -2.01
CA LYS A 112 1.74 9.17 -1.32
C LYS A 112 1.41 10.13 -0.18
N PHE A 113 2.40 10.49 0.64
CA PHE A 113 2.22 11.45 1.71
C PHE A 113 1.80 12.82 1.19
N LEU A 114 2.50 13.37 0.19
CA LEU A 114 2.19 14.68 -0.38
C LEU A 114 0.77 14.70 -0.96
N TRP A 115 0.39 13.64 -1.69
CA TRP A 115 -0.96 13.50 -2.23
C TRP A 115 -2.02 13.51 -1.13
N LEU A 116 -1.86 12.67 -0.09
CA LEU A 116 -2.85 12.56 0.98
C LEU A 116 -2.90 13.81 1.86
N ALA A 117 -1.74 14.39 2.18
CA ALA A 117 -1.66 15.63 2.93
C ALA A 117 -2.31 16.80 2.16
N ALA A 118 -2.07 16.90 0.86
CA ALA A 118 -2.73 17.90 0.01
C ALA A 118 -4.24 17.65 -0.08
N SER A 119 -4.66 16.38 -0.13
CA SER A 119 -6.07 16.00 -0.22
C SER A 119 -6.87 16.44 1.00
N VAL A 120 -6.36 16.18 2.21
CA VAL A 120 -7.07 16.55 3.46
C VAL A 120 -6.97 18.03 3.81
N LYS A 121 -5.88 18.71 3.40
CA LYS A 121 -5.68 20.13 3.74
C LYS A 121 -6.30 21.09 2.74
N TYR A 122 -6.28 20.75 1.45
CA TYR A 122 -6.65 21.67 0.37
C TYR A 122 -7.79 21.14 -0.47
N ILE A 123 -7.67 19.94 -1.04
CA ILE A 123 -8.62 19.45 -2.06
C ILE A 123 -10.02 19.27 -1.46
N LEU A 124 -10.15 18.48 -0.39
CA LEU A 124 -11.46 18.24 0.24
C LEU A 124 -12.09 19.53 0.77
N VAL A 125 -11.28 20.43 1.35
CA VAL A 125 -11.74 21.72 1.86
C VAL A 125 -12.26 22.62 0.73
N MET A 126 -11.60 22.60 -0.44
CA MET A 126 -12.04 23.33 -1.63
C MET A 126 -13.42 22.86 -2.13
N PHE A 127 -13.75 21.58 -1.98
CA PHE A 127 -15.07 21.03 -2.28
C PHE A 127 -16.11 21.26 -1.15
N GLY A 128 -15.80 22.09 -0.16
CA GLY A 128 -16.69 22.39 0.97
C GLY A 128 -16.79 21.27 2.02
N VAL A 129 -15.92 20.26 1.95
CA VAL A 129 -15.92 19.13 2.89
C VAL A 129 -15.19 19.52 4.16
N LYS A 130 -15.92 19.51 5.29
CA LYS A 130 -15.34 19.72 6.63
C LYS A 130 -14.68 18.43 7.12
N VAL A 131 -13.36 18.33 6.94
CA VAL A 131 -12.57 17.21 7.45
C VAL A 131 -12.28 17.42 8.94
N PRO A 132 -12.66 16.49 9.84
CA PRO A 132 -12.32 16.59 11.25
C PRO A 132 -10.81 16.68 11.45
N GLN A 133 -10.36 17.58 12.34
CA GLN A 133 -8.92 17.84 12.55
C GLN A 133 -8.14 16.58 12.95
N LYS A 134 -8.73 15.68 13.74
CA LYS A 134 -8.12 14.38 14.11
C LYS A 134 -7.85 13.50 12.88
N ILE A 135 -8.77 13.50 11.91
CA ILE A 135 -8.61 12.74 10.67
C ILE A 135 -7.55 13.41 9.80
N ALA A 136 -7.64 14.72 9.58
CA ALA A 136 -6.64 15.46 8.80
C ALA A 136 -5.22 15.26 9.35
N ALA A 137 -5.03 15.29 10.67
CA ALA A 137 -3.75 15.03 11.31
C ALA A 137 -3.24 13.60 11.04
N ALA A 138 -4.10 12.59 11.14
CA ALA A 138 -3.74 11.19 10.89
C ALA A 138 -3.25 10.93 9.45
N PHE A 139 -3.77 11.69 8.46
CA PHE A 139 -3.41 11.57 7.05
C PHE A 139 -2.22 12.44 6.61
N THR A 140 -1.47 13.02 7.57
CA THR A 140 -0.26 13.82 7.29
C THR A 140 1.01 13.08 7.71
N PHE A 141 1.77 13.57 8.69
CA PHE A 141 3.04 12.97 9.09
C PHE A 141 2.93 11.49 9.53
N PRO A 142 1.87 11.06 10.25
CA PRO A 142 1.69 9.64 10.54
C PRO A 142 1.56 8.78 9.27
N GLN A 143 1.00 9.34 8.20
CA GLN A 143 0.85 8.65 6.92
C GLN A 143 2.20 8.43 6.22
N LEU A 144 3.15 9.36 6.37
CA LEU A 144 4.51 9.19 5.90
C LEU A 144 5.25 8.12 6.71
N ALA A 145 5.14 8.18 8.05
CA ALA A 145 5.76 7.20 8.94
C ALA A 145 5.27 5.78 8.63
N THR A 146 3.97 5.58 8.47
CA THR A 146 3.41 4.26 8.11
C THR A 146 3.89 3.76 6.75
N ALA A 147 4.01 4.64 5.75
CA ALA A 147 4.49 4.25 4.42
C ALA A 147 5.95 3.80 4.46
N ILE A 148 6.81 4.54 5.16
CA ILE A 148 8.23 4.22 5.34
C ILE A 148 8.41 2.94 6.16
N ILE A 149 7.77 2.82 7.32
CA ILE A 149 7.88 1.63 8.18
C ILE A 149 7.38 0.40 7.41
N GLY A 150 6.21 0.50 6.77
CA GLY A 150 5.69 -0.58 5.94
C GLY A 150 6.62 -0.94 4.78
N GLY A 151 7.22 0.07 4.14
CA GLY A 151 8.22 -0.11 3.10
C GLY A 151 9.46 -0.85 3.58
N ILE A 152 10.04 -0.44 4.71
CA ILE A 152 11.19 -1.13 5.33
C ILE A 152 10.84 -2.58 5.66
N LEU A 153 9.68 -2.81 6.29
CA LEU A 153 9.19 -4.16 6.59
C LEU A 153 9.04 -5.00 5.32
N SER A 154 8.53 -4.43 4.22
CA SER A 154 8.39 -5.13 2.95
C SER A 154 9.73 -5.51 2.34
N ILE A 155 10.73 -4.61 2.37
CA ILE A 155 12.07 -4.88 1.85
C ILE A 155 12.74 -6.00 2.65
N PHE A 156 12.58 -5.98 3.98
CA PHE A 156 13.07 -7.05 4.84
C PHE A 156 12.41 -8.40 4.53
N LEU A 157 11.08 -8.43 4.38
CA LEU A 157 10.35 -9.65 3.99
C LEU A 157 10.77 -10.15 2.61
N ILE A 158 10.95 -9.25 1.64
CA ILE A 158 11.42 -9.57 0.29
C ILE A 158 12.80 -10.23 0.34
N PHE A 159 13.72 -9.67 1.12
CA PHE A 159 15.06 -10.21 1.31
C PHE A 159 15.03 -11.64 1.88
N ILE A 160 14.27 -11.84 2.96
CA ILE A 160 14.12 -13.16 3.60
C ILE A 160 13.54 -14.18 2.63
N LEU A 161 12.36 -13.89 2.06
CA LEU A 161 11.64 -14.85 1.23
C LEU A 161 12.40 -15.20 -0.05
N THR A 162 13.06 -14.22 -0.68
CA THR A 162 13.89 -14.48 -1.87
C THR A 162 15.08 -15.36 -1.52
N GLY A 163 15.71 -15.15 -0.36
CA GLY A 163 16.79 -16.02 0.13
C GLY A 163 16.33 -17.47 0.33
N TYR A 164 15.17 -17.69 0.95
CA TYR A 164 14.60 -19.03 1.13
C TYR A 164 14.26 -19.72 -0.19
N PHE A 165 13.64 -19.01 -1.14
CA PHE A 165 13.27 -19.60 -2.44
C PHE A 165 14.46 -19.93 -3.35
N ASN A 166 15.58 -19.23 -3.17
CA ASN A 166 16.80 -19.57 -3.90
C ASN A 166 17.43 -20.83 -3.32
N LYS A 167 17.50 -20.94 -1.99
CA LYS A 167 18.03 -22.12 -1.30
C LYS A 167 17.21 -23.39 -1.54
N SER A 168 15.89 -23.28 -1.71
CA SER A 168 15.03 -24.44 -1.97
C SER A 168 15.10 -24.99 -3.40
N LYS A 169 15.83 -24.31 -4.30
CA LYS A 169 16.02 -24.75 -5.69
C LYS A 169 17.37 -25.44 -5.93
N GLU A 170 18.24 -25.39 -4.93
CA GLU A 170 19.49 -26.16 -4.84
C GLU A 170 19.20 -27.52 -4.20
#